data_AF-A0A089KFY5-F1
#
_entry.id   AF-A0A089KFY5-F1
#
_cell.length_a   1.000
_cell.length_b   1.000
_cell.length_c   1.000
_cell.angle_alpha   90.00
_cell.angle_beta   90.00
_cell.angle_gamma   90.00
#
_symmetry.space_group_name_H-M   'P 1'
#
loop_
_entity.id
_entity.type
_entity.pdbx_description
1 polymer ?
#
loop_
_entity_poly.entity_id
_entity_poly.type
_entity_poly.pdbx_seq_one_letter_code
_entity_poly.pdbx_strand_id
1 'polypeptide(L)'
;MLLAALLAGCTNDNSYISDPAAVNVESPFTISRNSLFQAAGKPGVLSLELVQGTYREDWNAPSPFAGRSWSGQFRLSISADDGRLLHTFPLSDQYNEELVFNDLFLIEFGDYNSDGNPDFTIGQYGSSNGNVFKLFTISEDYSIKELPVDSTPELFITVPERYSVKLDETADGFKTAFYDNSLGRQVVNTYRWNAFKKVKQLIQQKEVDG
;
A
#
# COMPACT_ATOMS: atom_id res chain seq x y z
N MET A 1 -51.67 -26.30 -40.04
CA MET A 1 -50.36 -25.73 -40.44
C MET A 1 -50.22 -24.43 -39.67
N LEU A 2 -49.64 -24.42 -38.47
CA LEU A 2 -48.20 -24.48 -38.18
C LEU A 2 -47.43 -23.40 -38.95
N LEU A 3 -47.18 -22.23 -38.34
CA LEU A 3 -45.83 -21.87 -37.88
C LEU A 3 -45.89 -20.60 -37.01
N ALA A 4 -45.38 -20.71 -35.79
CA ALA A 4 -44.98 -19.60 -34.94
C ALA A 4 -43.52 -19.22 -35.27
N ALA A 5 -43.18 -17.94 -35.20
CA ALA A 5 -41.79 -17.50 -35.06
C ALA A 5 -41.74 -16.33 -34.06
N LEU A 6 -41.30 -16.67 -32.85
CA LEU A 6 -40.84 -15.75 -31.82
C LEU A 6 -39.65 -14.95 -32.38
N LEU A 7 -39.72 -13.62 -32.26
CA LEU A 7 -38.53 -12.78 -32.27
C LEU A 7 -37.92 -12.84 -30.85
N ALA A 8 -36.90 -13.66 -30.69
CA ALA A 8 -36.08 -13.68 -29.48
C ALA A 8 -35.24 -12.40 -29.42
N GLY A 9 -35.30 -11.73 -28.27
CA GLY A 9 -34.46 -10.57 -27.97
C GLY A 9 -32.98 -10.94 -27.97
N CYS A 10 -32.17 -10.05 -28.53
CA CYS A 10 -30.73 -10.10 -28.36
C CYS A 10 -30.42 -9.64 -26.93
N THR A 11 -30.16 -10.58 -26.02
CA THR A 11 -29.45 -10.27 -24.78
C THR A 11 -27.97 -10.15 -25.11
N ASN A 12 -27.42 -8.94 -24.92
CA ASN A 12 -25.99 -8.71 -24.93
C ASN A 12 -25.39 -9.38 -23.70
N ASP A 13 -24.90 -10.61 -23.87
CA ASP A 13 -23.99 -11.22 -22.90
C ASP A 13 -22.68 -10.44 -22.93
N ASN A 14 -22.53 -9.53 -21.98
CA ASN A 14 -21.22 -9.04 -21.53
C ASN A 14 -20.49 -10.20 -20.87
N SER A 15 -19.93 -11.08 -21.69
CA SER A 15 -18.90 -12.01 -21.25
C SER A 15 -17.65 -11.18 -20.96
N TYR A 16 -17.35 -11.01 -19.67
CA TYR A 16 -16.03 -10.56 -19.23
C TYR A 16 -15.02 -11.56 -19.78
N ILE A 17 -14.28 -11.15 -20.81
CA ILE A 17 -13.15 -11.92 -21.32
C ILE A 17 -12.20 -12.09 -20.16
N SER A 18 -12.12 -13.30 -19.62
CA SER A 18 -11.08 -13.68 -18.69
C SER A 18 -9.76 -13.63 -19.47
N ASP A 19 -8.88 -12.73 -19.04
CA ASP A 19 -7.52 -12.64 -19.54
C ASP A 19 -6.83 -14.01 -19.32
N PRO A 20 -6.39 -14.68 -20.40
CA PRO A 20 -5.89 -16.05 -20.35
C PRO A 20 -4.57 -16.24 -19.57
N ALA A 21 -3.91 -15.15 -19.14
CA ALA A 21 -2.67 -15.20 -18.36
C ALA A 21 -2.86 -15.16 -16.82
N ALA A 22 -4.10 -15.05 -16.35
CA ALA A 22 -4.41 -14.94 -14.92
C ALA A 22 -4.57 -16.30 -14.24
N VAL A 23 -3.84 -16.49 -13.14
CA VAL A 23 -3.95 -17.69 -12.29
C VAL A 23 -4.52 -17.30 -10.94
N ASN A 24 -5.50 -18.07 -10.46
CA ASN A 24 -5.97 -17.96 -9.08
C ASN A 24 -4.87 -18.45 -8.15
N VAL A 25 -4.54 -17.66 -7.13
CA VAL A 25 -3.48 -18.00 -6.19
C VAL A 25 -4.05 -18.88 -5.06
N GLU A 26 -3.38 -19.97 -4.73
CA GLU A 26 -3.64 -20.69 -3.49
C GLU A 26 -3.27 -19.79 -2.30
N SER A 27 -4.27 -19.40 -1.52
CA SER A 27 -4.11 -18.44 -0.44
C SER A 27 -3.90 -19.12 0.92
N PRO A 28 -3.20 -18.45 1.87
CA PRO A 28 -2.58 -17.13 1.75
C PRO A 28 -1.21 -17.15 1.05
N PHE A 29 -0.93 -16.17 0.19
CA PHE A 29 0.40 -15.95 -0.40
C PHE A 29 1.08 -14.73 0.24
N THR A 30 2.31 -14.86 0.71
CA THR A 30 3.03 -13.79 1.41
C THR A 30 3.81 -12.90 0.44
N ILE A 31 3.50 -11.59 0.44
CA ILE A 31 4.18 -10.56 -0.37
C ILE A 31 5.35 -9.92 0.37
N SER A 32 5.17 -9.66 1.67
CA SER A 32 6.19 -9.07 2.55
C SER A 32 6.24 -9.85 3.84
N ARG A 33 7.44 -10.02 4.38
CA ARG A 33 7.67 -10.71 5.67
C ARG A 33 8.82 -10.06 6.42
N ASN A 34 8.52 -9.48 7.58
CA ASN A 34 9.46 -8.73 8.40
C ASN A 34 9.58 -9.33 9.79
N SER A 35 10.81 -9.50 10.29
CA SER A 35 11.02 -9.74 11.71
C SER A 35 10.74 -8.46 12.48
N LEU A 36 9.82 -8.52 13.46
CA LEU A 36 9.55 -7.38 14.35
C LEU A 36 10.72 -7.14 15.30
N PHE A 37 11.59 -8.12 15.51
CA PHE A 37 12.72 -7.96 16.44
C PHE A 37 13.76 -7.02 15.87
N GLN A 38 14.06 -7.17 14.58
CA GLN A 38 14.99 -6.27 13.87
C GLN A 38 14.38 -4.89 13.64
N ALA A 39 13.07 -4.84 13.39
CA ALA A 39 12.36 -3.60 13.08
C ALA A 39 12.01 -2.76 14.30
N ALA A 40 11.68 -3.40 15.42
CA ALA A 40 11.01 -2.77 16.56
C ALA A 40 11.46 -3.33 17.92
N GLY A 41 12.48 -4.19 17.97
CA GLY A 41 12.90 -4.87 19.21
C GLY A 41 11.86 -5.82 19.80
N LYS A 42 10.80 -6.15 19.05
CA LYS A 42 9.64 -6.94 19.50
C LYS A 42 9.68 -8.35 18.91
N PRO A 43 9.45 -9.44 19.67
CA PRO A 43 9.43 -10.77 19.08
C PRO A 43 8.26 -10.94 18.10
N GLY A 44 8.40 -11.84 17.13
CA GLY A 44 7.37 -12.13 16.13
C GLY A 44 7.66 -11.58 14.74
N VAL A 45 6.72 -11.83 13.84
CA VAL A 45 6.84 -11.59 12.40
C VAL A 45 5.58 -10.90 11.89
N LEU A 46 5.76 -9.79 11.19
CA LEU A 46 4.71 -9.13 10.40
C LEU A 46 4.75 -9.66 8.97
N SER A 47 3.60 -10.09 8.45
CA SER A 47 3.45 -10.52 7.06
C SER A 47 2.33 -9.75 6.37
N LEU A 48 2.55 -9.40 5.10
CA LEU A 48 1.50 -8.96 4.18
C LEU A 48 1.09 -10.15 3.31
N GLU A 49 -0.17 -10.51 3.33
CA GLU A 49 -0.67 -11.75 2.73
C GLU A 49 -1.83 -11.49 1.77
N LEU A 50 -1.74 -12.00 0.53
CA LEU A 50 -2.86 -12.12 -0.39
C LEU A 50 -3.75 -13.29 0.06
N VAL A 51 -4.97 -12.99 0.52
CA VAL A 51 -5.93 -14.01 1.02
C VAL A 51 -6.95 -14.44 -0.02
N GLN A 52 -7.18 -13.61 -1.04
CA GLN A 52 -8.03 -13.94 -2.18
C GLN A 52 -7.65 -13.05 -3.35
N GLY A 53 -7.39 -13.61 -4.52
CA GLY A 53 -7.07 -12.80 -5.69
C GLY A 53 -6.34 -13.58 -6.77
N THR A 54 -5.67 -12.83 -7.64
CA THR A 54 -4.99 -13.38 -8.82
C THR A 54 -3.53 -12.99 -8.87
N TYR A 55 -2.76 -13.87 -9.51
CA TYR A 55 -1.42 -13.58 -9.97
C TYR A 55 -1.42 -13.55 -11.49
N ARG A 56 -0.72 -12.56 -12.05
CA ARG A 56 -0.54 -12.36 -13.49
C ARG A 56 0.89 -11.93 -13.80
N GLU A 57 1.31 -12.17 -15.04
CA GLU A 57 2.50 -11.54 -15.61
C GLU A 57 2.16 -10.87 -16.94
N ASP A 58 2.42 -9.57 -17.06
CA ASP A 58 2.31 -8.83 -18.33
C ASP A 58 3.60 -8.08 -18.65
N TRP A 59 4.32 -8.57 -19.65
CA TRP A 59 5.60 -8.01 -20.11
C TRP A 59 5.47 -7.26 -21.45
N ASN A 60 4.25 -7.05 -21.95
CA ASN A 60 4.02 -6.66 -23.35
C ASN A 60 4.09 -5.15 -23.60
N ALA A 61 4.09 -4.31 -22.57
CA ALA A 61 4.22 -2.86 -22.71
C ALA A 61 4.80 -2.17 -21.46
N PRO A 62 5.43 -1.00 -21.60
CA PRO A 62 5.83 -0.18 -20.45
C PRO A 62 4.58 0.27 -19.69
N SER A 63 4.39 -0.27 -18.48
CA SER A 63 3.30 0.05 -17.57
C SER A 63 3.85 0.11 -16.14
N PRO A 64 3.31 0.96 -15.25
CA PRO A 64 3.65 0.89 -13.83
C PRO A 64 3.37 -0.50 -13.22
N PHE A 65 2.46 -1.27 -13.83
CA PHE A 65 2.08 -2.62 -13.44
C PHE A 65 2.65 -3.71 -14.38
N ALA A 66 3.60 -3.37 -15.26
CA ALA A 66 4.28 -4.37 -16.06
C ALA A 66 5.07 -5.34 -15.17
N GLY A 67 5.20 -6.58 -15.64
CA GLY A 67 5.79 -7.68 -14.92
C GLY A 67 4.77 -8.46 -14.10
N ARG A 68 5.22 -8.95 -12.94
CA ARG A 68 4.41 -9.71 -12.00
C ARG A 68 3.39 -8.81 -11.34
N SER A 69 2.21 -9.34 -11.04
CA SER A 69 1.21 -8.62 -10.28
C SER A 69 0.39 -9.58 -9.44
N TRP A 70 0.23 -9.23 -8.16
CA TRP A 70 -0.71 -9.83 -7.22
C TRP A 70 -1.80 -8.79 -6.92
N SER A 71 -3.04 -9.13 -7.26
CA SER A 71 -4.20 -8.24 -7.06
C SER A 71 -5.30 -8.95 -6.30
N GLY A 72 -5.95 -8.25 -5.37
CA GLY A 72 -7.11 -8.75 -4.65
C GLY A 72 -7.20 -8.29 -3.19
N GLN A 73 -7.64 -9.20 -2.33
CA GLN A 73 -7.83 -8.99 -0.91
C GLN A 73 -6.56 -9.35 -0.14
N PHE A 74 -6.05 -8.39 0.61
CA PHE A 74 -4.85 -8.52 1.44
C PHE A 74 -5.17 -8.33 2.92
N ARG A 75 -4.40 -9.01 3.75
CA ARG A 75 -4.36 -8.78 5.20
C ARG A 75 -2.93 -8.60 5.67
N LEU A 76 -2.79 -7.92 6.80
CA LEU A 76 -1.59 -8.02 7.62
C LEU A 76 -1.81 -9.12 8.67
N SER A 77 -0.80 -9.92 8.93
CA SER A 77 -0.79 -10.91 10.00
C SER A 77 0.44 -10.69 10.87
N ILE A 78 0.28 -10.90 12.18
CA ILE A 78 1.41 -11.01 13.09
C ILE A 78 1.40 -12.40 13.69
N SER A 79 2.54 -13.07 13.62
CA SER A 79 2.76 -14.38 14.23
C SER A 79 3.90 -14.33 15.24
N ALA A 80 3.85 -15.20 16.25
CA ALA A 80 4.99 -15.49 17.09
C ALA A 80 6.06 -16.26 16.30
N ASP A 81 7.27 -16.33 16.84
CA ASP A 81 8.40 -17.01 16.17
C ASP A 81 8.16 -18.51 15.94
N ASP A 82 7.25 -19.12 16.72
CA ASP A 82 6.78 -20.50 16.56
C ASP A 82 5.69 -20.69 15.50
N GLY A 83 5.28 -19.61 14.82
CA GLY A 83 4.24 -19.60 13.79
C GLY A 83 2.82 -19.45 14.31
N ARG A 84 2.61 -19.37 15.63
CA ARG A 84 1.28 -19.12 16.19
C ARG A 84 0.80 -17.72 15.84
N LEU A 85 -0.38 -17.63 15.25
CA LEU A 85 -1.02 -16.35 14.90
C LEU A 85 -1.36 -15.54 16.17
N LEU A 86 -0.93 -14.29 16.21
CA LEU A 86 -1.17 -13.34 17.31
C LEU A 86 -2.24 -12.31 16.93
N HIS A 87 -2.20 -11.79 15.70
CA HIS A 87 -3.14 -10.78 15.22
C HIS A 87 -3.33 -10.84 13.71
N THR A 88 -4.48 -10.37 13.23
CA THR A 88 -4.77 -10.15 11.81
C THR A 88 -5.50 -8.83 11.63
N PHE A 89 -5.18 -8.12 10.55
CA PHE A 89 -5.80 -6.86 10.20
C PHE A 89 -6.21 -6.86 8.72
N PRO A 90 -7.49 -6.61 8.39
CA PRO A 90 -7.98 -6.63 7.01
C PRO A 90 -7.53 -5.37 6.27
N LEU A 91 -6.35 -5.44 5.67
CA LEU A 91 -5.70 -4.29 5.04
C LEU A 91 -6.55 -3.72 3.89
N SER A 92 -7.13 -4.58 3.05
CA SER A 92 -7.96 -4.15 1.93
C SER A 92 -9.17 -3.30 2.35
N ASP A 93 -9.72 -3.51 3.54
CA ASP A 93 -10.85 -2.72 4.05
C ASP A 93 -10.47 -1.24 4.30
N GLN A 94 -9.16 -0.91 4.30
CA GLN A 94 -8.68 0.45 4.49
C GLN A 94 -8.53 1.22 3.18
N TYR A 95 -8.72 0.58 2.02
CA TYR A 95 -8.56 1.20 0.71
C TYR A 95 -9.87 1.13 -0.08
N ASN A 96 -10.12 2.16 -0.90
CA ASN A 96 -11.31 2.20 -1.74
C ASN A 96 -11.11 1.48 -3.09
N GLU A 97 -9.86 1.19 -3.44
CA GLU A 97 -9.47 0.51 -4.67
C GLU A 97 -8.87 -0.86 -4.36
N GLU A 98 -8.92 -1.76 -5.34
CA GLU A 98 -8.26 -3.06 -5.21
C GLU A 98 -6.75 -2.87 -5.09
N LEU A 99 -6.13 -3.54 -4.11
CA LEU A 99 -4.69 -3.45 -3.89
C LEU A 99 -3.93 -4.27 -4.91
N VAL A 100 -2.83 -3.70 -5.41
CA VAL A 100 -1.94 -4.33 -6.39
C VAL A 100 -0.50 -4.22 -5.92
N PHE A 101 0.18 -5.35 -5.83
CA PHE A 101 1.61 -5.42 -5.57
C PHE A 101 2.31 -6.10 -6.75
N ASN A 102 3.36 -5.48 -7.27
CA ASN A 102 4.09 -5.98 -8.44
C ASN A 102 5.52 -6.46 -8.09
N ASP A 103 5.86 -6.44 -6.81
CA ASP A 103 7.13 -6.91 -6.29
C ASP A 103 6.96 -7.48 -4.87
N LEU A 104 7.93 -8.29 -4.46
CA LEU A 104 8.13 -8.64 -3.06
C LEU A 104 8.98 -7.56 -2.41
N PHE A 105 8.65 -7.17 -1.19
CA PHE A 105 9.34 -6.07 -0.52
C PHE A 105 9.44 -6.33 0.99
N LEU A 106 10.20 -5.47 1.66
CA LEU A 106 10.23 -5.37 3.11
C LEU A 106 9.48 -4.11 3.53
N ILE A 107 8.67 -4.23 4.58
CA ILE A 107 8.07 -3.07 5.24
C ILE A 107 9.16 -2.33 6.01
N GLU A 108 9.20 -1.01 5.85
CA GLU A 108 10.10 -0.11 6.57
C GLU A 108 9.40 0.47 7.81
N PHE A 109 10.16 0.61 8.90
CA PHE A 109 9.61 1.00 10.20
C PHE A 109 10.25 2.28 10.75
N GLY A 110 9.49 3.01 11.56
CA GLY A 110 9.90 4.15 12.37
C GLY A 110 9.02 4.30 13.61
N ASP A 111 9.21 5.37 14.39
CA ASP A 111 8.28 5.78 15.46
C ASP A 111 7.87 7.23 15.17
N TYR A 112 6.84 7.37 14.35
CA TYR A 112 6.47 8.66 13.77
C TYR A 112 5.63 9.49 14.73
N ASN A 113 4.93 8.86 15.68
CA ASN A 113 4.11 9.55 16.67
C ASN A 113 4.80 9.66 18.05
N SER A 114 6.02 9.13 18.19
CA SER A 114 6.84 9.15 19.41
C SER A 114 6.16 8.45 20.60
N ASP A 115 5.38 7.40 20.33
CA ASP A 115 4.72 6.61 21.36
C ASP A 115 5.48 5.31 21.72
N GLY A 116 6.61 5.05 21.05
CA GLY A 116 7.46 3.89 21.25
C GLY A 116 6.98 2.63 20.53
N ASN A 117 5.82 2.66 19.87
CA ASN A 117 5.37 1.57 19.00
C ASN A 117 5.95 1.75 17.59
N PRO A 118 6.20 0.64 16.88
CA PRO A 118 6.63 0.73 15.50
C PRO A 118 5.46 1.14 14.59
N ASP A 119 5.72 2.18 13.82
CA ASP A 119 4.88 2.68 12.76
C ASP A 119 5.47 2.29 11.39
N PHE A 120 4.60 2.11 10.40
CA PHE A 120 4.99 1.74 9.05
C PHE A 120 4.02 2.23 8.00
N THR A 121 4.50 2.35 6.77
CA THR A 121 3.68 2.75 5.62
C THR A 121 3.37 1.56 4.72
N ILE A 122 2.16 1.56 4.16
CA ILE A 122 1.81 0.72 3.01
C ILE A 122 1.41 1.66 1.87
N GLY A 123 2.09 1.48 0.74
CA GLY A 123 1.92 2.30 -0.45
C GLY A 123 1.15 1.60 -1.56
N GLN A 124 0.54 2.40 -2.43
CA GLN A 124 0.01 2.01 -3.73
C GLN A 124 0.48 3.01 -4.79
N TYR A 125 0.51 2.55 -6.05
CA TYR A 125 0.83 3.43 -7.16
C TYR A 125 -0.19 4.57 -7.24
N GLY A 126 0.27 5.82 -7.18
CA GLY A 126 -0.61 6.99 -7.31
C GLY A 126 -0.58 7.56 -8.72
N SER A 127 0.61 7.90 -9.21
CA SER A 127 0.82 8.41 -10.57
C SER A 127 2.29 8.25 -10.98
N SER A 128 2.62 8.65 -12.20
CA SER A 128 4.02 8.68 -12.66
C SER A 128 4.92 9.59 -11.83
N ASN A 129 4.36 10.44 -10.99
CA ASN A 129 5.08 11.39 -10.13
C ASN A 129 5.20 10.95 -8.67
N GLY A 130 4.62 9.81 -8.28
CA GLY A 130 4.69 9.36 -6.91
C GLY A 130 3.64 8.32 -6.53
N ASN A 131 3.74 7.86 -5.29
CA ASN A 131 2.89 6.84 -4.70
C ASN A 131 2.03 7.45 -3.59
N VAL A 132 0.90 6.81 -3.31
CA VAL A 132 0.03 7.15 -2.17
C VAL A 132 0.30 6.16 -1.04
N PHE A 133 0.43 6.66 0.19
CA PHE A 133 0.74 5.85 1.35
C PHE A 133 -0.27 6.07 2.47
N LYS A 134 -0.67 4.98 3.13
CA LYS A 134 -1.33 5.00 4.44
C LYS A 134 -0.33 4.63 5.53
N LEU A 135 -0.57 5.14 6.74
CA LEU A 135 0.27 4.92 7.90
C LEU A 135 -0.43 3.99 8.89
N PHE A 136 0.34 3.09 9.48
CA PHE A 136 -0.14 2.10 10.44
C PHE A 136 0.80 2.01 11.63
N THR A 137 0.31 1.51 12.75
CA THR A 137 1.08 1.25 13.97
C THR A 137 0.81 -0.15 14.49
N ILE A 138 1.78 -0.74 15.20
CA ILE A 138 1.64 -2.01 15.91
C ILE A 138 1.72 -1.74 17.41
N SER A 139 0.59 -1.80 18.11
CA SER A 139 0.56 -1.63 19.57
C SER A 139 1.30 -2.74 20.31
N GLU A 140 1.59 -2.53 21.60
CA GLU A 140 2.22 -3.51 22.49
C GLU A 140 1.53 -4.89 22.46
N ASP A 141 0.20 -4.93 22.38
CA ASP A 141 -0.62 -6.14 22.30
C ASP A 141 -0.66 -6.81 20.92
N TYR A 142 0.15 -6.34 19.97
CA TYR A 142 0.18 -6.75 18.56
C TYR A 142 -1.03 -6.32 17.73
N SER A 143 -1.94 -5.50 18.27
CA SER A 143 -2.99 -4.93 17.44
C SER A 143 -2.42 -3.97 16.40
N ILE A 144 -2.94 -4.05 15.17
CA ILE A 144 -2.60 -3.14 14.08
C ILE A 144 -3.73 -2.13 13.94
N LYS A 145 -3.38 -0.86 13.77
CA LYS A 145 -4.32 0.24 13.52
C LYS A 145 -3.78 1.18 12.46
N GLU A 146 -4.68 1.77 11.67
CA GLU A 146 -4.35 2.92 10.84
C GLU A 146 -4.07 4.13 11.74
N LEU A 147 -2.99 4.85 11.47
CA LEU A 147 -2.68 6.14 12.05
C LEU A 147 -3.21 7.22 11.11
N PRO A 148 -4.29 7.94 11.49
CA PRO A 148 -4.88 8.93 10.61
C PRO A 148 -3.96 10.15 10.48
N VAL A 149 -3.95 10.72 9.28
CA VAL A 149 -3.37 12.03 8.99
C VAL A 149 -4.50 13.02 8.78
N ASP A 150 -4.62 14.02 9.65
CA ASP A 150 -5.70 15.00 9.60
C ASP A 150 -5.82 15.61 8.20
N SER A 151 -7.06 15.79 7.72
CA SER A 151 -7.44 16.35 6.41
C SER A 151 -7.05 15.58 5.14
N THR A 152 -6.33 14.46 5.21
CA THR A 152 -6.00 13.64 4.03
C THR A 152 -6.05 12.15 4.32
N PRO A 153 -6.80 11.34 3.55
CA PRO A 153 -6.84 9.89 3.79
C PRO A 153 -5.52 9.19 3.48
N GLU A 154 -4.63 9.82 2.68
CA GLU A 154 -3.39 9.24 2.18
C GLU A 154 -2.30 10.32 2.00
N LEU A 155 -1.04 9.91 2.10
CA LEU A 155 0.15 10.72 1.86
C LEU A 155 0.64 10.51 0.42
N PHE A 156 0.59 11.55 -0.42
CA PHE A 156 1.24 11.49 -1.73
C PHE A 156 2.72 11.86 -1.60
N ILE A 157 3.62 10.95 -2.01
CA ILE A 157 5.07 11.06 -1.83
C ILE A 157 5.78 10.70 -3.14
N THR A 158 6.73 11.54 -3.57
CA THR A 158 7.60 11.27 -4.73
C THR A 158 8.87 10.58 -4.23
N VAL A 159 8.87 9.25 -4.30
CA VAL A 159 9.99 8.37 -3.90
C VAL A 159 10.08 7.17 -4.85
N PRO A 160 11.26 6.54 -5.02
CA PRO A 160 11.39 5.34 -5.83
C PRO A 160 10.70 4.12 -5.20
N GLU A 161 10.62 4.06 -3.88
CA GLU A 161 9.91 3.00 -3.15
C GLU A 161 8.40 3.08 -3.40
N ARG A 162 7.77 1.94 -3.71
CA ARG A 162 6.36 1.88 -4.09
C ARG A 162 5.42 1.49 -2.95
N TYR A 163 5.85 0.52 -2.15
CA TYR A 163 4.95 -0.22 -1.26
C TYR A 163 5.23 -0.03 0.22
N SER A 164 6.43 0.45 0.57
CA SER A 164 6.76 0.90 1.92
C SER A 164 7.91 1.89 1.84
N VAL A 165 7.85 2.94 2.65
CA VAL A 165 8.86 4.00 2.72
C VAL A 165 9.13 4.35 4.19
N LYS A 166 10.42 4.48 4.53
CA LYS A 166 10.84 5.05 5.80
C LYS A 166 10.71 6.57 5.71
N LEU A 167 9.89 7.17 6.57
CA LEU A 167 9.67 8.61 6.57
C LEU A 167 10.78 9.35 7.32
N ASP A 168 11.00 10.61 6.95
CA ASP A 168 11.97 11.48 7.63
C ASP A 168 11.43 11.90 9.00
N GLU A 169 11.82 11.15 10.05
CA GLU A 169 11.42 11.40 11.43
C GLU A 169 11.83 12.79 11.93
N THR A 170 10.99 13.33 12.80
CA THR A 170 11.23 14.57 13.56
C THR A 170 10.91 14.31 15.03
N ALA A 171 11.23 15.26 15.92
CA ALA A 171 11.02 15.07 17.36
C ALA A 171 9.56 14.81 17.77
N ASP A 172 8.59 15.21 16.95
CA ASP A 172 7.16 15.08 17.25
C ASP A 172 6.33 14.71 16.00
N GLY A 173 6.92 14.03 15.02
CA GLY A 173 6.27 13.74 13.76
C GLY A 173 7.21 13.30 12.64
N PHE A 174 6.87 13.63 11.39
CA PHE A 174 7.68 13.28 10.22
C PHE A 174 7.58 14.31 9.09
N LYS A 175 8.43 14.18 8.08
CA LYS A 175 8.33 14.91 6.82
C LYS A 175 8.05 13.98 5.66
N THR A 176 7.36 14.51 4.66
CA THR A 176 7.20 13.89 3.35
C THR A 176 7.55 14.89 2.28
N ALA A 177 7.84 14.41 1.08
CA ALA A 177 8.06 15.30 -0.05
C ALA A 177 7.39 14.76 -1.32
N PHE A 178 6.89 15.69 -2.13
CA PHE A 178 6.40 15.38 -3.47
C PHE A 178 6.86 16.47 -4.45
N TYR A 179 6.95 16.12 -5.72
CA TYR A 179 7.25 17.08 -6.78
C TYR A 179 5.96 17.69 -7.33
N ASP A 180 5.86 19.02 -7.29
CA ASP A 180 4.74 19.76 -7.86
C ASP A 180 5.10 20.27 -9.25
N ASN A 181 4.52 19.66 -10.28
CA ASN A 181 4.75 20.03 -11.68
C ASN A 181 4.26 21.43 -12.03
N SER A 182 3.25 21.96 -11.32
CA SER A 182 2.75 23.32 -11.55
C SER A 182 3.74 24.38 -11.04
N LEU A 183 4.50 24.03 -9.99
CA LEU A 183 5.54 24.89 -9.40
C LEU A 183 6.94 24.59 -9.95
N GLY A 184 7.13 23.44 -10.60
CA GLY A 184 8.43 22.94 -11.06
C GLY A 184 9.42 22.72 -9.91
N ARG A 185 8.93 22.34 -8.72
CA ARG A 185 9.71 22.30 -7.47
C ARG A 185 9.23 21.21 -6.52
N GLN A 186 10.11 20.81 -5.61
CA GLN A 186 9.76 19.89 -4.54
C GLN A 186 9.04 20.62 -3.41
N VAL A 187 7.95 20.04 -2.95
CA VAL A 187 7.17 20.48 -1.82
C VAL A 187 7.42 19.50 -0.68
N VAL A 188 7.90 20.03 0.45
CA VAL A 188 8.10 19.27 1.69
C VAL A 188 6.96 19.60 2.65
N ASN A 189 6.23 18.57 3.07
CA ASN A 189 5.25 18.68 4.15
C ASN A 189 5.90 18.25 5.46
N THR A 190 5.58 18.92 6.56
CA THR A 190 5.92 18.49 7.92
C THR A 190 4.63 18.24 8.69
N TYR A 191 4.57 17.06 9.30
CA TYR A 191 3.45 16.59 10.10
C TYR A 191 3.87 16.52 11.55
N ARG A 192 2.94 16.83 12.46
CA ARG A 192 3.13 16.69 13.91
C ARG A 192 2.03 15.88 14.54
N TRP A 193 2.37 15.11 15.55
CA TRP A 193 1.45 14.26 16.27
C TRP A 193 0.38 15.07 17.03
N ASN A 194 -0.83 15.04 16.48
CA ASN A 194 -2.12 15.40 17.09
C ASN A 194 -3.19 14.83 16.15
N ALA A 195 -3.19 13.49 16.00
CA ALA A 195 -3.74 12.79 14.82
C ALA A 195 -3.08 13.28 13.50
N PHE A 196 -1.74 13.26 13.47
CA PHE A 196 -0.88 13.85 12.43
C PHE A 196 -1.47 15.02 11.65
N LYS A 197 -1.26 16.24 12.17
CA LYS A 197 -1.65 17.45 11.44
C LYS A 197 -0.48 17.94 10.62
N LYS A 198 -0.75 18.32 9.37
CA LYS A 198 0.21 19.08 8.58
C LYS A 198 0.40 20.45 9.22
N VAL A 199 1.60 20.72 9.73
CA VAL A 199 1.91 21.99 10.43
C VAL A 199 2.78 22.92 9.60
N LYS A 200 3.43 22.42 8.56
CA LYS A 200 4.30 23.20 7.71
C LYS A 200 4.36 22.63 6.30
N GLN A 201 4.43 23.53 5.32
CA GLN A 201 4.74 23.21 3.93
C GLN A 201 5.86 24.14 3.46
N LEU A 202 6.89 23.57 2.85
CA LEU A 202 8.05 24.29 2.34
C LEU A 202 8.25 23.96 0.87
N ILE A 203 8.52 24.96 0.05
CA ILE A 203 8.89 24.78 -1.35
C ILE A 203 10.41 24.85 -1.42
N GLN A 204 11.07 23.77 -1.81
CA GLN A 204 12.52 23.74 -2.01
C GLN A 204 12.82 23.91 -3.50
N GLN A 205 13.77 24.78 -3.83
CA GLN A 205 14.36 24.83 -5.17
C GLN A 205 15.25 23.60 -5.34
N LYS A 206 15.11 22.92 -6.48
CA LYS A 206 16.11 21.96 -6.93
C LYS A 206 17.41 22.75 -7.12
N GLU A 207 18.43 22.50 -6.31
CA GLU A 207 19.80 22.86 -6.70
C GLU A 207 20.09 22.06 -7.97
N VAL A 208 20.11 22.76 -9.10
CA VAL A 208 20.58 22.20 -10.35
C VAL A 208 22.09 22.34 -10.27
N ASP A 209 22.77 21.31 -9.78
CA ASP A 209 24.19 21.15 -10.06
C ASP A 209 24.34 21.07 -11.59
N GLY A 210 25.06 22.05 -12.13
CA GLY A 210 25.26 22.28 -13.56
C GLY A 210 26.23 21.32 -14.21
#